data_AF-A0A350JM90-F1
#
_entry.id   AF-A0A350JM90-F1
#
_cell.length_a   1.000
_cell.length_b   1.000
_cell.length_c   1.000
_cell.angle_alpha   90.00
_cell.angle_beta   90.00
_cell.angle_gamma   90.00
#
_symmetry.space_group_name_H-M   'P 1'
#
loop_
_entity.id
_entity.type
_entity.pdbx_description
1 polymer ?
#
loop_
_entity_poly.entity_id
_entity_poly.type
_entity_poly.pdbx_seq_one_letter_code
_entity_poly.pdbx_strand_id
1 'polypeptide(L)'
;MGKMIDNYFERRKQTYGIGMLGADITQDMLKKLLDQEELNRVIHFKNTATQMIDLQSQELAQLRSDHLTDDFRHMELQKLLNEFYTLQGKAERIKKFPLPRQYGSMSFVFVSIFIILLPFGLIPAFQELSPHYGH
;
A
#
# COMPACT_ATOMS: atom_id res chain seq x y z
N MET A 1 -24.90 12.55 -12.28
CA MET A 1 -24.71 11.28 -11.55
C MET A 1 -23.24 10.88 -11.42
N GLY A 2 -22.42 10.93 -12.49
CA GLY A 2 -20.98 10.56 -12.47
C GLY A 2 -20.11 11.33 -11.46
N LYS A 3 -20.20 12.68 -11.41
CA LYS A 3 -19.42 13.51 -10.46
C LYS A 3 -19.63 13.15 -8.98
N MET A 4 -20.80 12.64 -8.62
CA MET A 4 -21.15 12.34 -7.23
C MET A 4 -20.57 10.99 -6.78
N ILE A 5 -20.52 10.03 -7.71
CA ILE A 5 -19.89 8.71 -7.53
C ILE A 5 -18.36 8.86 -7.44
N ASP A 6 -17.76 9.69 -8.31
CA ASP A 6 -16.33 10.00 -8.26
C ASP A 6 -15.93 10.65 -6.93
N ASN A 7 -16.70 11.64 -6.45
CA ASN A 7 -16.45 12.28 -5.17
C ASN A 7 -16.53 11.32 -3.97
N TYR A 8 -17.43 10.33 -4.02
CA TYR A 8 -17.52 9.30 -2.98
C TYR A 8 -16.30 8.38 -2.97
N PHE A 9 -15.77 8.07 -4.15
CA PHE A 9 -14.59 7.22 -4.30
C PHE A 9 -13.29 7.93 -3.89
N GLU A 10 -13.13 9.20 -4.24
CA GLU A 10 -11.99 10.01 -3.78
C GLU A 10 -11.97 10.11 -2.25
N ARG A 11 -13.14 10.31 -1.62
CA ARG A 11 -13.26 10.32 -0.15
C ARG A 11 -12.87 8.99 0.49
N ARG A 12 -13.34 7.84 -0.03
CA ARG A 12 -12.94 6.52 0.50
C ARG A 12 -11.44 6.23 0.33
N LYS A 13 -10.83 6.70 -0.77
CA LYS A 13 -9.39 6.54 -1.02
C LYS A 13 -8.54 7.33 -0.02
N GLN A 14 -9.06 8.48 0.44
CA GLN A 14 -8.45 9.28 1.51
C GLN A 14 -8.65 8.64 2.90
N THR A 15 -9.84 8.10 3.20
CA THR A 15 -10.14 7.58 4.55
C THR A 15 -9.64 6.15 4.81
N TYR A 16 -9.58 5.28 3.79
CA TYR A 16 -9.23 3.85 3.96
C TYR A 16 -8.18 3.34 2.97
N GLY A 17 -7.64 4.22 2.12
CA GLY A 17 -6.71 3.86 1.06
C GLY A 17 -5.33 4.49 1.23
N ILE A 18 -4.59 4.53 0.12
CA ILE A 18 -3.22 5.06 0.01
C ILE A 18 -3.14 6.54 0.44
N GLY A 19 -4.27 7.25 0.49
CA GLY A 19 -4.34 8.64 0.98
C GLY A 19 -4.13 8.81 2.48
N MET A 20 -4.19 7.75 3.29
CA MET A 20 -3.88 7.80 4.73
C MET A 20 -2.39 8.03 5.01
N LEU A 21 -1.50 7.67 4.08
CA LEU A 21 -0.08 7.99 4.10
C LEU A 21 0.14 9.24 3.23
N GLY A 22 -0.53 10.33 3.59
CA GLY A 22 -0.42 11.61 2.89
C GLY A 22 1.03 12.10 2.86
N ALA A 23 1.37 12.88 1.83
CA ALA A 23 2.70 13.46 1.66
C ALA A 23 3.17 14.23 2.92
N ASP A 24 2.24 14.83 3.65
CA ASP A 24 2.51 15.57 4.90
C ASP A 24 3.07 14.67 6.01
N ILE A 25 2.52 13.46 6.18
CA ILE A 25 3.01 12.49 7.18
C ILE A 25 4.40 12.01 6.79
N THR A 26 4.62 11.76 5.50
CA THR A 26 5.95 11.36 5.00
C THR A 26 6.97 12.46 5.24
N GLN A 27 6.66 13.72 4.94
CA GLN A 27 7.60 14.84 5.16
C GLN A 27 7.91 15.06 6.64
N ASP A 28 6.92 14.97 7.53
CA ASP A 28 7.14 15.13 8.97
C ASP A 28 7.98 13.99 9.57
N MET A 29 7.84 12.77 9.07
CA MET A 29 8.68 11.65 9.49
C MET A 29 10.11 11.80 8.96
N LEU A 30 10.28 12.24 7.72
CA LEU A 30 11.60 12.49 7.14
C LEU A 30 12.37 13.57 7.90
N LYS A 31 11.70 14.67 8.29
CA LYS A 31 12.30 15.73 9.13
C LYS A 31 12.80 15.25 10.50
N LYS A 32 12.25 14.15 11.02
CA LYS A 32 12.66 13.58 12.31
C LYS A 32 13.81 12.57 12.19
N LEU A 33 14.01 12.01 11.00
CA LEU A 33 14.96 10.93 10.75
C LEU A 33 16.23 11.41 10.05
N LEU A 34 16.13 12.51 9.29
CA LEU A 34 17.23 13.08 8.50
C LEU A 34 17.64 14.43 9.05
N ASP A 35 18.92 14.74 8.90
CA ASP A 35 19.40 16.10 9.09
C ASP A 35 18.89 17.02 7.98
N GLN A 36 18.86 18.33 8.24
CA GLN A 36 18.31 19.33 7.33
C GLN A 36 19.03 19.35 5.97
N GLU A 37 20.34 19.15 5.94
CA GLU A 37 21.08 19.12 4.68
C GLU A 37 20.69 17.93 3.81
N GLU A 38 20.58 16.74 4.40
CA GLU A 38 20.19 15.52 3.69
C GLU A 38 18.72 15.57 3.26
N LEU A 39 17.85 16.09 4.13
CA LEU A 39 16.44 16.30 3.82
C LEU A 39 16.27 17.21 2.59
N ASN A 40 16.97 18.34 2.56
CA ASN A 40 16.91 19.28 1.43
C ASN A 40 17.41 18.66 0.13
N ARG A 41 18.38 17.73 0.20
CA ARG A 41 18.83 16.99 -0.98
C ARG A 41 17.73 16.07 -1.52
N VAL A 42 16.99 15.36 -0.67
CA VAL A 42 16.08 14.29 -1.13
C VAL A 42 14.62 14.73 -1.33
N ILE A 43 14.16 15.75 -0.61
CA ILE A 43 12.72 16.11 -0.53
C ILE A 43 12.14 16.67 -1.83
N HIS A 44 12.99 17.23 -2.69
CA HIS A 44 12.57 17.80 -3.98
C HIS A 44 12.43 16.74 -5.08
N PHE A 45 12.96 15.54 -4.87
CA PHE A 45 12.85 14.47 -5.85
C PHE A 45 11.46 13.85 -5.85
N LYS A 46 10.92 13.61 -7.04
CA LYS A 46 9.66 12.88 -7.24
C LYS A 46 9.71 11.48 -6.60
N ASN A 47 10.90 10.87 -6.56
CA ASN A 47 11.16 9.61 -5.91
C ASN A 47 12.24 9.76 -4.83
N THR A 48 11.84 10.31 -3.69
CA THR A 48 12.70 10.50 -2.53
C THR A 48 13.38 9.21 -2.08
N ALA A 49 12.66 8.06 -2.09
CA ALA A 49 13.22 6.77 -1.68
C ALA A 49 14.36 6.29 -2.60
N THR A 50 14.22 6.46 -3.92
CA THR A 50 15.31 6.15 -4.86
C THR A 50 16.52 7.04 -4.63
N GLN A 51 16.30 8.34 -4.38
CA GLN A 51 17.41 9.25 -4.12
C GLN A 51 18.15 8.91 -2.82
N MET A 52 17.44 8.44 -1.79
CA MET A 52 18.08 7.96 -0.56
C MET A 52 18.96 6.75 -0.81
N ILE A 53 18.49 5.77 -1.58
CA ILE A 53 19.28 4.57 -1.92
C ILE A 53 20.54 4.96 -2.70
N ASP A 54 20.44 5.94 -3.61
CA ASP A 54 21.59 6.47 -4.35
C ASP A 54 22.62 7.14 -3.43
N LEU A 55 22.17 8.00 -2.50
CA LEU A 55 23.06 8.62 -1.51
C LEU A 55 23.76 7.58 -0.63
N GLN A 56 23.01 6.60 -0.12
CA GLN A 56 23.58 5.50 0.68
C GLN A 56 24.62 4.68 -0.12
N SER A 57 24.37 4.46 -1.42
CA SER A 57 25.33 3.77 -2.29
C SER A 57 26.64 4.56 -2.44
N GLN A 58 26.55 5.88 -2.60
CA GLN A 58 27.70 6.78 -2.68
C GLN A 58 28.48 6.80 -1.35
N GLU A 59 27.80 6.83 -0.21
CA GLU A 59 28.43 6.75 1.12
C GLU A 59 29.18 5.42 1.30
N LEU A 60 28.58 4.29 0.91
CA LEU A 60 29.26 3.00 0.95
C LEU A 60 30.50 2.95 0.04
N ALA A 61 30.46 3.62 -1.11
CA ALA A 61 31.62 3.73 -2.00
C ALA A 61 32.74 4.57 -1.37
N GLN A 62 32.38 5.67 -0.70
CA GLN A 62 33.33 6.52 0.03
C GLN A 62 33.96 5.76 1.21
N LEU A 63 33.17 5.05 2.00
CA LEU A 63 33.68 4.23 3.12
C LEU A 63 34.68 3.16 2.65
N ARG A 64 34.45 2.59 1.46
CA ARG A 64 35.39 1.68 0.82
C ARG A 64 36.67 2.40 0.38
N SER A 65 36.57 3.57 -0.26
CA SER A 65 37.76 4.33 -0.66
C SER A 65 38.60 4.76 0.53
N ASP A 66 37.97 5.03 1.67
CA ASP A 66 38.62 5.42 2.91
C ASP A 66 39.17 4.22 3.69
N HIS A 67 39.07 3.00 3.13
CA HIS A 67 39.53 1.74 3.72
C HIS A 67 38.86 1.43 5.08
N LEU A 68 37.67 2.00 5.32
CA LEU A 68 36.87 1.78 6.52
C LEU A 68 36.00 0.51 6.41
N THR A 69 35.83 -0.01 5.20
CA THR A 69 35.12 -1.26 4.92
C THR A 69 35.92 -2.15 3.98
N ASP A 70 35.91 -3.45 4.23
CA ASP A 70 36.49 -4.44 3.31
C ASP A 70 35.58 -4.73 2.10
N ASP A 71 36.16 -5.41 1.11
CA ASP A 71 35.51 -5.70 -0.16
C ASP A 71 34.26 -6.56 -0.02
N PHE A 72 34.29 -7.52 0.90
CA PHE A 72 33.20 -8.45 1.12
C PHE A 72 32.00 -7.73 1.74
N ARG A 73 32.23 -6.93 2.78
CA ARG A 73 31.17 -6.11 3.42
C ARG A 73 30.57 -5.11 2.46
N HIS A 74 31.39 -4.44 1.66
CA HIS A 74 30.91 -3.48 0.66
C HIS A 74 30.00 -4.17 -0.37
N MET A 75 30.41 -5.34 -0.87
CA MET A 75 29.61 -6.12 -1.83
C MET A 75 28.26 -6.54 -1.24
N GLU A 76 28.23 -7.05 0.00
CA GLU A 76 26.99 -7.47 0.65
C GLU A 76 26.03 -6.29 0.91
N LEU A 77 26.56 -5.14 1.35
CA LEU A 77 25.75 -3.93 1.56
C LEU A 77 25.20 -3.39 0.24
N GLN A 78 25.99 -3.37 -0.83
CA GLN A 78 25.53 -3.00 -2.16
C GLN A 78 24.44 -3.94 -2.69
N LYS A 79 24.53 -5.23 -2.38
CA LYS A 79 23.49 -6.21 -2.72
C LYS A 79 22.18 -5.93 -1.98
N LEU A 80 22.25 -5.57 -0.70
CA LEU A 80 21.07 -5.16 0.08
C LEU A 80 20.40 -3.90 -0.49
N LEU A 81 21.18 -2.88 -0.86
CA LEU A 81 20.64 -1.67 -1.49
C LEU A 81 19.91 -1.98 -2.82
N ASN A 82 20.47 -2.88 -3.62
CA ASN A 82 19.81 -3.35 -4.86
C ASN A 82 18.51 -4.11 -4.58
N GLU A 83 18.47 -4.89 -3.51
CA GLU A 83 17.25 -5.57 -3.07
C GLU A 83 16.18 -4.55 -2.63
N PHE A 84 16.55 -3.53 -1.85
CA PHE A 84 15.64 -2.45 -1.47
C PHE A 84 15.07 -1.73 -2.68
N TYR A 85 15.90 -1.38 -3.67
CA TYR A 85 15.43 -0.77 -4.91
C TYR A 85 14.44 -1.66 -5.67
N THR A 86 14.70 -2.97 -5.72
CA THR A 86 13.81 -3.95 -6.35
C THR A 86 12.47 -4.06 -5.64
N LEU A 87 12.49 -4.12 -4.30
CA LEU A 87 11.28 -4.18 -3.46
C LEU A 87 10.47 -2.88 -3.56
N GLN A 88 11.15 -1.73 -3.57
CA GLN A 88 10.52 -0.43 -3.80
C GLN A 88 9.75 -0.42 -5.13
N GLY A 89 10.37 -0.85 -6.23
CA GLY A 89 9.71 -0.93 -7.54
C GLY A 89 8.51 -1.90 -7.57
N LYS A 90 8.49 -2.95 -6.73
CA LYS A 90 7.31 -3.81 -6.56
C LYS A 90 6.20 -3.06 -5.80
N ALA A 91 6.52 -2.38 -4.72
CA ALA A 91 5.56 -1.59 -3.95
C ALA A 91 4.95 -0.45 -4.78
N GLU A 92 5.77 0.25 -5.58
CA GLU A 92 5.30 1.28 -6.50
C GLU A 92 4.37 0.73 -7.58
N ARG A 93 4.65 -0.47 -8.09
CA ARG A 93 3.75 -1.16 -9.04
C ARG A 93 2.40 -1.49 -8.41
N ILE A 94 2.37 -1.97 -7.17
CA ILE A 94 1.11 -2.21 -6.42
C ILE A 94 0.36 -0.89 -6.21
N LYS A 95 1.08 0.20 -5.86
CA LYS A 95 0.48 1.53 -5.69
C LYS A 95 -0.10 2.08 -7.00
N LYS A 96 0.60 1.90 -8.12
CA LYS A 96 0.21 2.40 -9.45
C LYS A 96 -0.90 1.57 -10.08
N PHE A 97 -0.90 0.25 -9.85
CA PHE A 97 -1.87 -0.70 -10.36
C PHE A 97 -2.56 -1.42 -9.20
N PRO A 98 -3.42 -0.71 -8.45
CA PRO A 98 -4.24 -1.38 -7.44
C PRO A 98 -5.13 -2.42 -8.12
N LEU A 99 -5.45 -3.48 -7.38
CA LEU A 99 -6.31 -4.57 -7.88
C LEU A 99 -7.55 -4.02 -8.59
N PRO A 100 -7.95 -4.58 -9.75
CA PRO A 100 -9.02 -4.02 -10.56
C PRO A 100 -10.31 -3.92 -9.74
N ARG A 101 -10.89 -2.72 -9.68
CA ARG A 101 -12.09 -2.39 -8.87
C ARG A 101 -13.27 -3.34 -9.11
N GLN A 102 -13.33 -3.91 -10.31
CA GLN A 102 -14.34 -4.88 -10.70
C GLN A 102 -14.35 -6.12 -9.79
N TYR A 103 -13.19 -6.57 -9.29
CA TYR A 103 -13.11 -7.71 -8.37
C TYR A 103 -13.82 -7.42 -7.04
N GLY A 104 -13.64 -6.23 -6.45
CA GLY A 104 -14.34 -5.85 -5.22
C GLY A 104 -15.85 -5.60 -5.43
N SER A 105 -16.22 -5.10 -6.61
CA SER A 105 -17.62 -4.76 -6.92
C SER A 105 -18.46 -6.00 -7.22
N MET A 106 -17.89 -6.99 -7.94
CA MET A 106 -18.56 -8.24 -8.27
C MET A 106 -18.89 -9.04 -7.01
N SER A 107 -17.94 -9.16 -6.08
CA SER A 107 -18.15 -9.84 -4.80
C SER A 107 -19.23 -9.15 -3.96
N PHE A 108 -19.26 -7.82 -3.96
CA PHE A 108 -20.31 -7.08 -3.24
C PHE A 108 -21.70 -7.37 -3.80
N VAL A 109 -21.86 -7.35 -5.14
CA VAL A 109 -23.14 -7.67 -5.79
C VAL A 109 -23.54 -9.12 -5.51
N PHE A 110 -22.61 -10.07 -5.63
CA PHE A 110 -22.86 -11.48 -5.35
C PHE A 110 -23.30 -11.71 -3.89
N VAL A 111 -22.59 -11.14 -2.92
CA VAL A 111 -22.94 -11.25 -1.49
C VAL A 111 -24.29 -10.59 -1.20
N SER A 112 -24.60 -9.46 -1.84
CA SER A 112 -25.90 -8.79 -1.68
C SER A 112 -27.05 -9.66 -2.18
N ILE A 113 -26.91 -10.25 -3.38
CA ILE A 113 -27.90 -11.17 -3.93
C ILE A 113 -28.04 -12.40 -3.02
N PHE A 114 -26.92 -12.96 -2.55
CA PHE A 114 -26.92 -14.10 -1.64
C PHE A 114 -27.69 -13.81 -0.35
N ILE A 115 -27.44 -12.67 0.31
CA ILE A 115 -28.15 -12.26 1.52
C ILE A 115 -29.65 -12.08 1.26
N ILE A 116 -30.02 -11.51 0.11
CA ILE A 116 -31.43 -11.33 -0.27
C ILE A 116 -32.11 -12.68 -0.53
N LEU A 117 -31.42 -13.64 -1.15
CA LEU A 117 -31.97 -14.97 -1.47
C LEU A 117 -31.96 -15.94 -0.28
N LEU A 118 -31.06 -15.74 0.70
CA LEU A 118 -30.94 -16.56 1.90
C LEU A 118 -32.28 -16.78 2.63
N PRO A 119 -33.09 -15.75 2.97
CA PRO A 119 -34.37 -15.95 3.66
C PRO A 119 -35.33 -16.80 2.85
N PHE A 120 -35.37 -16.67 1.52
CA PHE A 120 -36.25 -17.47 0.65
C PHE A 120 -35.81 -18.93 0.59
N GLY A 121 -34.50 -19.20 0.54
CA GLY A 121 -33.96 -20.55 0.59
C GLY A 121 -34.18 -21.26 1.93
N LEU A 122 -34.31 -20.50 3.02
CA LEU A 122 -34.55 -21.04 4.36
C LEU A 122 -36.03 -21.30 4.66
N ILE A 123 -36.99 -20.82 3.86
CA ILE A 123 -38.44 -21.00 4.08
C ILE A 123 -38.81 -22.49 4.32
N PRO A 124 -38.37 -23.45 3.48
CA PRO A 124 -38.72 -24.86 3.69
C PRO A 124 -38.14 -25.43 4.99
N ALA A 125 -36.91 -25.03 5.33
CA ALA A 125 -36.25 -25.46 6.56
C ALA A 125 -36.95 -24.88 7.82
N PHE A 126 -37.42 -23.63 7.76
CA PHE A 126 -38.23 -23.03 8.83
C PHE A 126 -39.62 -23.68 8.95
N GLN A 127 -40.21 -24.15 7.85
CA GLN A 127 -41.47 -24.90 7.89
C GLN A 127 -41.31 -26.27 8.56
N GLU A 128 -40.21 -26.98 8.30
CA GLU A 128 -39.89 -28.24 8.98
C GLU A 128 -39.55 -28.04 10.47
N LEU A 129 -38.90 -26.92 10.82
CA LEU A 129 -38.52 -26.61 12.20
C LEU A 129 -39.68 -26.05 13.04
N SER A 130 -40.71 -25.49 12.39
CA SER A 130 -41.88 -24.96 13.07
C SER A 130 -42.65 -26.13 13.67
N PRO A 131 -42.76 -26.23 15.01
CA PRO A 131 -43.59 -27.26 15.62
C PRO A 131 -45.00 -27.10 15.06
N HIS A 132 -45.63 -28.23 14.73
CA HIS A 132 -47.01 -28.31 14.30
C HIS A 132 -47.91 -27.81 15.45
N TYR A 133 -48.00 -26.49 15.68
CA TYR A 133 -49.04 -25.89 16.50
C TYR A 133 -50.30 -25.88 15.65
N GLY A 134 -50.85 -27.09 15.46
CA GLY A 134 -52.20 -27.28 15.00
C GLY A 134 -53.17 -26.80 16.08
N HIS A 135 -53.95 -25.78 15.73
CA HIS A 135 -55.38 -25.86 15.87
C HIS A 135 -55.97 -26.04 14.47
#